data_AF-A0A940NNC8-F1
#
_entry.id   AF-A0A940NNC8-F1
#
_cell.length_a   1.000
_cell.length_b   1.000
_cell.length_c   1.000
_cell.angle_alpha   90.00
_cell.angle_beta   90.00
_cell.angle_gamma   90.00
#
_symmetry.space_group_name_H-M   'P 1'
#
loop_
_entity.id
_entity.type
_entity.pdbx_description
1 polymer ?
#
loop_
_entity_poly.entity_id
_entity_poly.type
_entity_poly.pdbx_seq_one_letter_code
_entity_poly.pdbx_strand_id
1 'polypeptide(L)'
;MLVASTKNKILINLADAKSKEELILLKKQNQYYCPICNESVILKIGERKRPHFAHSSLIHCIGREGESDVHNHGKIDIYKWLKKQYENVELEKYFPEINQRTDILLSHNEIFLCIEYQCSKIPNAKLKERTIGYKNQGIPVLWILGLRHLLRKKNNIFRLNEISLNCMIETSSFCLFFYDPHIKSFIQLSSLISFSSTIYIGQLTILPLKASNFIDLGKKHQLSQKQFIESWCNLKRKYRLSQHLLINGNFYPFKQLLYKNYIPYMPGLIGVPLKENCLLHEHCIIWQGMLYLTFIYPKNRNEEICFNDMVCFVQNKIDNGCWKVNVLQVINHVTICDLINSYLTVLEHFGIIRREKNGKIKKMVDNSNPNSLEEAFIEDEKICQIAYLILFQKK
;
A
#
# COMPACT_ATOMS: atom_id res chain seq x y z
N MET A 1 -27.57 2.68 7.68
CA MET A 1 -27.37 1.73 6.56
C MET A 1 -28.22 2.17 5.38
N LEU A 2 -27.81 1.87 4.17
CA LEU A 2 -28.49 2.20 2.92
C LEU A 2 -29.31 1.03 2.36
N VAL A 3 -29.02 -0.20 2.79
CA VAL A 3 -29.74 -1.40 2.35
C VAL A 3 -30.51 -2.03 3.51
N ALA A 4 -31.75 -2.43 3.24
CA ALA A 4 -32.58 -3.23 4.15
C ALA A 4 -33.37 -4.30 3.37
N SER A 5 -33.97 -5.26 4.06
CA SER A 5 -34.83 -6.27 3.47
C SER A 5 -36.31 -6.04 3.83
N THR A 6 -37.22 -6.41 2.95
CA THR A 6 -38.66 -6.49 3.26
C THR A 6 -39.00 -7.80 3.98
N LYS A 7 -40.25 -7.97 4.43
CA LYS A 7 -40.74 -9.23 5.01
C LYS A 7 -40.53 -10.45 4.10
N ASN A 8 -40.58 -10.23 2.78
CA ASN A 8 -40.37 -11.27 1.76
C ASN A 8 -38.89 -11.46 1.38
N LYS A 9 -37.95 -10.93 2.19
CA LYS A 9 -36.50 -10.97 1.97
C LYS A 9 -36.02 -10.28 0.67
N ILE A 10 -36.83 -9.40 0.10
CA ILE A 10 -36.43 -8.57 -1.04
C ILE A 10 -35.57 -7.42 -0.51
N LEU A 11 -34.38 -7.22 -1.08
CA LEU A 11 -33.48 -6.13 -0.71
C LEU A 11 -33.94 -4.80 -1.33
N ILE A 12 -33.93 -3.75 -0.51
CA ILE A 12 -34.22 -2.37 -0.88
C ILE A 12 -32.95 -1.56 -0.69
N ASN A 13 -32.48 -0.95 -1.78
CA ASN A 13 -31.31 -0.08 -1.79
C ASN A 13 -31.73 1.38 -1.96
N LEU A 14 -31.50 2.21 -0.95
CA LEU A 14 -31.85 3.63 -0.99
C LEU A 14 -31.00 4.44 -1.98
N ALA A 15 -29.84 3.92 -2.41
CA ALA A 15 -29.02 4.60 -3.41
C ALA A 15 -29.63 4.56 -4.82
N ASP A 16 -30.52 3.60 -5.08
CA ASP A 16 -31.20 3.42 -6.38
C ASP A 16 -32.49 4.25 -6.49
N ALA A 17 -33.00 4.79 -5.37
CA ALA A 17 -34.16 5.66 -5.38
C ALA A 17 -33.89 6.93 -6.20
N LYS A 18 -34.76 7.19 -7.18
CA LYS A 18 -34.61 8.25 -8.18
C LYS A 18 -35.28 9.56 -7.75
N SER A 19 -36.26 9.49 -6.85
CA SER A 19 -37.02 10.68 -6.43
C SER A 19 -37.39 10.69 -4.95
N LYS A 20 -37.81 11.86 -4.46
CA LYS A 20 -38.32 12.03 -3.10
C LYS A 20 -39.66 11.32 -2.92
N GLU A 21 -40.47 11.25 -3.97
CA GLU A 21 -41.76 10.57 -4.00
C GLU A 21 -41.61 9.07 -3.81
N GLU A 22 -40.64 8.44 -4.49
CA GLU A 22 -40.30 7.03 -4.30
C GLU A 22 -39.90 6.74 -2.85
N LEU A 23 -39.07 7.60 -2.25
CA LEU A 23 -38.67 7.46 -0.86
C LEU A 23 -39.87 7.60 0.09
N ILE A 24 -40.80 8.51 -0.18
CA ILE A 24 -42.03 8.66 0.61
C ILE A 24 -42.90 7.40 0.50
N LEU A 25 -43.03 6.83 -0.69
CA LEU A 25 -43.77 5.58 -0.91
C LEU A 25 -43.14 4.42 -0.13
N LEU A 26 -41.81 4.28 -0.17
CA LEU A 26 -41.09 3.30 0.64
C LEU A 26 -41.35 3.53 2.14
N LYS A 27 -41.29 4.77 2.61
CA LYS A 27 -41.55 5.08 4.03
C LYS A 27 -42.96 4.67 4.48
N LYS A 28 -43.97 4.75 3.59
CA LYS A 28 -45.33 4.31 3.89
C LYS A 28 -45.46 2.79 4.08
N GLN A 29 -44.63 1.98 3.43
CA GLN A 29 -44.63 0.52 3.62
C GLN A 29 -44.20 0.11 5.04
N ASN A 30 -43.33 0.92 5.67
CA ASN A 30 -42.96 0.90 7.10
C ASN A 30 -42.55 -0.46 7.71
N GLN A 31 -42.18 -1.45 6.89
CA GLN A 31 -41.77 -2.79 7.34
C GLN A 31 -40.46 -3.20 6.67
N TYR A 32 -39.36 -2.88 7.34
CA TYR A 32 -38.01 -3.21 6.88
C TYR A 32 -37.23 -3.90 7.99
N TYR A 33 -36.30 -4.77 7.57
CA TYR A 33 -35.47 -5.58 8.44
C TYR A 33 -34.00 -5.46 8.07
N CYS A 34 -33.13 -5.42 9.07
CA CYS A 34 -31.68 -5.42 8.88
C CYS A 34 -31.24 -6.74 8.22
N PRO A 35 -30.52 -6.74 7.09
CA PRO A 35 -30.05 -7.97 6.44
C PRO A 35 -29.01 -8.77 7.25
N ILE A 36 -28.50 -8.19 8.35
CA ILE A 36 -27.47 -8.79 9.21
C ILE A 36 -28.12 -9.48 10.41
N CYS A 37 -28.90 -8.74 11.21
CA CYS A 37 -29.49 -9.25 12.45
C CYS A 37 -30.97 -9.58 12.35
N ASN A 38 -31.61 -9.36 11.18
CA ASN A 38 -33.05 -9.54 10.94
C ASN A 38 -33.99 -8.71 11.83
N GLU A 39 -33.45 -7.77 12.61
CA GLU A 39 -34.23 -6.85 13.46
C GLU A 39 -34.91 -5.75 12.64
N SER A 40 -36.02 -5.23 13.18
CA SER A 40 -36.76 -4.14 12.54
C SER A 40 -35.91 -2.86 12.42
N VAL A 41 -35.97 -2.23 11.25
CA VAL A 41 -35.35 -0.94 10.97
C VAL A 41 -36.37 0.04 10.40
N ILE A 42 -36.19 1.32 10.73
CA ILE A 42 -37.07 2.41 10.33
C ILE A 42 -36.38 3.21 9.23
N LEU A 43 -37.09 3.46 8.13
CA LEU A 43 -36.63 4.38 7.08
C LEU A 43 -36.76 5.83 7.58
N LYS A 44 -35.62 6.46 7.87
CA LYS A 44 -35.54 7.88 8.22
C LYS A 44 -35.28 8.70 6.98
N ILE A 45 -36.18 9.64 6.71
CA ILE A 45 -36.06 10.66 5.66
C ILE A 45 -36.10 11.99 6.37
N GLY A 46 -34.98 12.71 6.36
CA GLY A 46 -34.87 14.05 6.92
C GLY A 46 -34.46 15.06 5.85
N GLU A 47 -34.64 16.34 6.12
CA GLU A 47 -34.21 17.41 5.22
C GLU A 47 -32.69 17.64 5.26
N ARG A 48 -32.08 17.44 6.44
CA ARG A 48 -30.64 17.64 6.67
C ARG A 48 -29.83 16.36 6.55
N LYS A 49 -30.39 15.24 7.00
CA LYS A 49 -29.72 13.93 6.98
C LYS A 49 -30.28 13.12 5.82
N ARG A 50 -29.37 12.53 5.04
CA ARG A 50 -29.71 11.63 3.94
C ARG A 50 -30.67 10.51 4.38
N PRO A 51 -31.51 10.00 3.46
CA PRO A 51 -32.31 8.82 3.71
C PRO A 51 -31.46 7.63 4.16
N HIS A 52 -31.84 6.98 5.26
CA HIS A 52 -31.15 5.80 5.77
C HIS A 52 -32.10 4.93 6.59
N PHE A 53 -31.82 3.64 6.64
CA PHE A 53 -32.44 2.74 7.61
C PHE A 53 -31.70 2.84 8.95
N ALA A 54 -32.47 2.95 10.03
CA ALA A 54 -31.98 3.02 11.41
C ALA A 54 -32.68 1.97 12.27
N HIS A 55 -31.92 1.24 13.07
CA HIS A 55 -32.45 0.30 14.06
C HIS A 55 -33.27 1.05 15.13
N SER A 56 -34.41 0.49 15.52
CA SER A 56 -35.32 1.05 16.53
C SER A 56 -34.86 0.81 17.97
N SER A 57 -34.22 -0.33 18.26
CA SER A 57 -33.76 -0.77 19.60
C SER A 57 -32.24 -0.74 19.74
N LEU A 58 -31.68 -0.57 20.94
CA LEU A 58 -30.21 -0.53 21.21
C LEU A 58 -29.46 -1.87 21.01
N ILE A 59 -30.01 -2.81 20.24
CA ILE A 59 -29.39 -4.12 19.98
C ILE A 59 -28.01 -3.94 19.35
N HIS A 60 -27.04 -4.74 19.80
CA HIS A 60 -25.68 -4.77 19.29
C HIS A 60 -25.63 -5.47 17.92
N CYS A 61 -26.01 -4.74 16.86
CA CYS A 61 -25.85 -5.21 15.49
C CYS A 61 -24.48 -4.77 14.94
N ILE A 62 -23.71 -5.71 14.39
CA ILE A 62 -22.41 -5.42 13.74
C ILE A 62 -22.55 -4.41 12.60
N GLY A 63 -23.73 -4.32 11.97
CA GLY A 63 -24.05 -3.32 10.94
C GLY A 63 -24.31 -1.89 11.44
N ARG A 64 -24.27 -1.61 12.75
CA ARG A 64 -24.51 -0.30 13.37
C ARG A 64 -23.32 0.66 13.36
N GLU A 65 -22.25 0.35 12.63
CA GLU A 65 -21.11 1.27 12.53
C GLU A 65 -21.58 2.68 12.12
N GLY A 66 -21.25 3.66 12.96
CA GLY A 66 -21.57 5.06 12.72
C GLY A 66 -20.73 5.60 11.58
N GLU A 67 -21.22 5.50 10.35
CA GLU A 67 -20.56 6.04 9.17
C GLU A 67 -20.77 7.56 9.07
N SER A 68 -19.71 8.31 8.79
CA SER A 68 -19.80 9.75 8.57
C SER A 68 -20.53 10.09 7.27
N ASP A 69 -21.07 11.30 7.14
CA ASP A 69 -21.70 11.74 5.88
C ASP A 69 -20.70 11.70 4.71
N VAL A 70 -19.42 11.95 4.94
CA VAL A 70 -18.37 11.88 3.90
C VAL A 70 -18.16 10.46 3.39
N HIS A 71 -18.05 9.48 4.31
CA HIS A 71 -17.98 8.05 3.95
C HIS A 71 -19.15 7.66 3.04
N ASN A 72 -20.32 8.11 3.46
CA ASN A 72 -21.60 7.81 2.88
C ASN A 72 -21.83 8.39 1.49
N HIS A 73 -21.46 9.66 1.26
CA HIS A 73 -21.49 10.24 -0.07
C HIS A 73 -20.50 9.56 -1.00
N GLY A 74 -19.25 9.34 -0.54
CA GLY A 74 -18.26 8.69 -1.39
C GLY A 74 -18.61 7.26 -1.75
N LYS A 75 -19.15 6.48 -0.80
CA LYS A 75 -19.68 5.14 -1.06
C LYS A 75 -20.77 5.13 -2.12
N ILE A 76 -21.74 6.05 -2.03
CA ILE A 76 -22.82 6.17 -3.02
C ILE A 76 -22.26 6.58 -4.40
N ASP A 77 -21.31 7.51 -4.44
CA ASP A 77 -20.68 7.93 -5.70
C ASP A 77 -19.98 6.76 -6.40
N ILE A 78 -19.16 6.00 -5.66
CA ILE A 78 -18.44 4.82 -6.16
C ILE A 78 -19.44 3.76 -6.64
N TYR A 79 -20.47 3.46 -5.86
CA TYR A 79 -21.53 2.53 -6.23
C TYR A 79 -22.23 2.93 -7.54
N LYS A 80 -22.69 4.18 -7.63
CA LYS A 80 -23.38 4.68 -8.83
C LYS A 80 -22.47 4.71 -10.04
N TRP A 81 -21.18 4.99 -9.85
CA TRP A 81 -20.19 4.95 -10.91
C TRP A 81 -19.95 3.53 -11.44
N LEU A 82 -19.89 2.53 -10.56
CA LEU A 82 -19.79 1.11 -10.95
C LEU A 82 -21.06 0.60 -11.63
N LYS A 83 -22.26 0.96 -11.12
CA LYS A 83 -23.55 0.56 -11.72
C LYS A 83 -23.75 1.05 -13.14
N LYS A 84 -23.06 2.12 -13.56
CA LYS A 84 -23.09 2.60 -14.95
C LYS A 84 -22.27 1.73 -15.90
N GLN A 85 -21.39 0.90 -15.36
CA GLN A 85 -20.41 0.10 -16.10
C GLN A 85 -20.69 -1.39 -16.00
N TYR A 86 -21.30 -1.83 -14.90
CA TYR A 86 -21.55 -3.23 -14.61
C TYR A 86 -22.99 -3.42 -14.09
N GLU A 87 -23.62 -4.51 -14.52
CA GLU A 87 -25.02 -4.82 -14.17
C GLU A 87 -25.16 -5.16 -12.68
N ASN A 88 -24.26 -6.03 -12.21
CA ASN A 88 -24.27 -6.66 -10.90
C ASN A 88 -23.30 -5.97 -9.94
N VAL A 89 -23.81 -4.92 -9.31
CA VAL A 89 -23.14 -4.21 -8.22
C VAL A 89 -24.12 -4.12 -7.06
N GLU A 90 -23.70 -4.61 -5.91
CA GLU A 90 -24.50 -4.64 -4.68
C GLU A 90 -23.88 -3.69 -3.65
N LEU A 91 -24.74 -2.97 -2.93
CA LEU A 91 -24.33 -2.09 -1.84
C LEU A 91 -24.50 -2.82 -0.51
N GLU A 92 -23.58 -2.61 0.44
CA GLU A 92 -23.73 -3.11 1.82
C GLU A 92 -23.97 -4.64 1.91
N LYS A 93 -23.35 -5.42 1.01
CA LYS A 93 -23.47 -6.89 0.97
C LYS A 93 -22.88 -7.50 2.23
N TYR A 94 -23.68 -8.34 2.90
CA TYR A 94 -23.28 -9.08 4.09
C TYR A 94 -22.80 -10.49 3.73
N PHE A 95 -21.68 -10.89 4.32
CA PHE A 95 -21.07 -12.22 4.24
C PHE A 95 -21.15 -12.87 5.63
N PRO A 96 -22.16 -13.74 5.87
CA PRO A 96 -22.37 -14.37 7.17
C PRO A 96 -21.19 -15.22 7.65
N GLU A 97 -20.48 -15.87 6.73
CA GLU A 97 -19.37 -16.80 7.01
C GLU A 97 -18.19 -16.11 7.71
N ILE A 98 -18.03 -14.80 7.47
CA ILE A 98 -16.98 -13.96 8.06
C ILE A 98 -17.55 -12.83 8.90
N ASN A 99 -18.87 -12.80 9.10
CA ASN A 99 -19.56 -11.78 9.86
C ASN A 99 -19.18 -10.34 9.42
N GLN A 100 -19.01 -10.13 8.12
CA GLN A 100 -18.56 -8.87 7.54
C GLN A 100 -19.56 -8.31 6.54
N ARG A 101 -19.65 -6.99 6.50
CA ARG A 101 -20.38 -6.23 5.48
C ARG A 101 -19.38 -5.44 4.65
N THR A 102 -19.28 -5.74 3.36
CA THR A 102 -18.54 -4.90 2.41
C THR A 102 -19.35 -3.67 2.07
N ASP A 103 -18.69 -2.54 1.79
CA ASP A 103 -19.39 -1.36 1.32
C ASP A 103 -20.02 -1.58 -0.05
N ILE A 104 -19.28 -2.20 -0.98
CA ILE A 104 -19.74 -2.53 -2.32
C ILE A 104 -19.21 -3.92 -2.70
N LEU A 105 -20.04 -4.71 -3.37
CA LEU A 105 -19.64 -5.93 -4.06
C LEU A 105 -19.81 -5.71 -5.58
N LEU A 106 -18.75 -5.93 -6.34
CA LEU A 106 -18.78 -5.99 -7.80
C LEU A 106 -18.72 -7.46 -8.23
N SER A 107 -19.75 -7.93 -8.94
CA SER A 107 -19.88 -9.34 -9.36
C SER A 107 -20.25 -9.44 -10.85
N HIS A 108 -19.28 -9.32 -11.76
CA HIS A 108 -19.54 -9.32 -13.20
C HIS A 108 -18.57 -10.24 -13.95
N ASN A 109 -19.10 -11.25 -14.66
CA ASN A 109 -18.33 -12.31 -15.30
C ASN A 109 -17.34 -12.97 -14.31
N GLU A 110 -16.05 -12.91 -14.58
CA GLU A 110 -14.99 -13.43 -13.71
C GLU A 110 -14.59 -12.46 -12.58
N ILE A 111 -15.13 -11.24 -12.56
CA ILE A 111 -14.84 -10.26 -11.52
C ILE A 111 -15.76 -10.51 -10.34
N PHE A 112 -15.18 -10.92 -9.22
CA PHE A 112 -15.84 -10.97 -7.92
C PHE A 112 -14.97 -10.22 -6.90
N LEU A 113 -15.33 -8.97 -6.58
CA LEU A 113 -14.47 -8.06 -5.81
C LEU A 113 -15.27 -7.30 -4.74
N CYS A 114 -14.82 -7.40 -3.50
CA CYS A 114 -15.26 -6.50 -2.43
C CYS A 114 -14.52 -5.17 -2.52
N ILE A 115 -15.24 -4.05 -2.39
CA ILE A 115 -14.66 -2.71 -2.34
C ILE A 115 -15.05 -2.06 -1.02
N GLU A 116 -14.05 -1.61 -0.27
CA GLU A 116 -14.17 -0.99 1.05
C GLU A 116 -13.74 0.48 0.96
N TYR A 117 -14.55 1.42 1.46
CA TYR A 117 -14.23 2.86 1.42
C TYR A 117 -13.93 3.43 2.80
N GLN A 118 -12.68 3.36 3.25
CA GLN A 118 -12.31 3.76 4.61
C GLN A 118 -11.95 5.26 4.72
N CYS A 119 -12.89 6.05 5.24
CA CYS A 119 -12.70 7.48 5.49
C CYS A 119 -12.17 7.84 6.88
N SER A 120 -12.51 7.09 7.92
CA SER A 120 -12.16 7.41 9.30
C SER A 120 -10.95 6.62 9.78
N LYS A 121 -10.37 6.98 10.93
CA LYS A 121 -9.37 6.11 11.56
C LYS A 121 -10.05 4.79 11.94
N ILE A 122 -9.46 3.68 11.54
CA ILE A 122 -9.83 2.33 11.96
C ILE A 122 -8.64 1.73 12.71
N PRO A 123 -8.83 1.04 13.85
CA PRO A 123 -7.75 0.30 14.48
C PRO A 123 -7.13 -0.71 13.51
N ASN A 124 -5.80 -0.80 13.47
CA ASN A 124 -5.11 -1.68 12.52
C ASN A 124 -5.48 -3.15 12.69
N ALA A 125 -5.73 -3.60 13.93
CA ALA A 125 -6.22 -4.94 14.21
C ALA A 125 -7.53 -5.24 13.46
N LYS A 126 -8.48 -4.29 13.48
CA LYS A 126 -9.79 -4.43 12.82
C LYS A 126 -9.67 -4.39 11.29
N LEU A 127 -8.81 -3.55 10.74
CA LEU A 127 -8.53 -3.52 9.29
C LEU A 127 -7.95 -4.87 8.81
N LYS A 128 -6.99 -5.41 9.57
CA LYS A 128 -6.38 -6.72 9.32
C LYS A 128 -7.41 -7.84 9.43
N GLU A 129 -8.21 -7.86 10.48
CA GLU A 129 -9.31 -8.80 10.68
C GLU A 129 -10.23 -8.82 9.45
N ARG A 130 -10.70 -7.64 9.01
CA ARG A 130 -11.56 -7.53 7.82
C ARG A 130 -10.91 -8.08 6.56
N THR A 131 -9.63 -7.72 6.34
CA THR A 131 -8.87 -8.16 5.16
C THR A 131 -8.64 -9.67 5.18
N ILE A 132 -8.31 -10.24 6.34
CA ILE A 132 -8.10 -11.68 6.53
C ILE A 132 -9.42 -12.44 6.35
N GLY A 133 -10.54 -11.91 6.83
CA GLY A 133 -11.86 -12.51 6.61
C GLY A 133 -12.14 -12.72 5.12
N TYR A 134 -12.00 -11.68 4.30
CA TYR A 134 -12.16 -11.81 2.84
C TYR A 134 -11.17 -12.80 2.24
N LYS A 135 -9.88 -12.72 2.63
CA LYS A 135 -8.82 -13.63 2.15
C LYS A 135 -9.14 -15.09 2.43
N ASN A 136 -9.63 -15.42 3.64
CA ASN A 136 -9.97 -16.79 4.03
C ASN A 136 -11.14 -17.38 3.23
N GLN A 137 -12.00 -16.52 2.67
CA GLN A 137 -13.08 -16.93 1.77
C GLN A 137 -12.67 -16.93 0.29
N GLY A 138 -11.41 -16.63 -0.02
CA GLY A 138 -10.95 -16.48 -1.40
C GLY A 138 -11.54 -15.25 -2.11
N ILE A 139 -12.04 -14.27 -1.35
CA ILE A 139 -12.68 -13.06 -1.88
C ILE A 139 -11.62 -11.95 -1.93
N PRO A 140 -11.27 -11.41 -3.11
CA PRO A 140 -10.38 -10.26 -3.18
C PRO A 140 -11.08 -9.01 -2.65
N VAL A 141 -10.31 -8.13 -2.02
CA VAL A 141 -10.78 -6.86 -1.48
C VAL A 141 -9.92 -5.71 -1.97
N LEU A 142 -10.56 -4.65 -2.48
CA LEU A 142 -9.94 -3.38 -2.83
C LEU A 142 -10.29 -2.34 -1.77
N TRP A 143 -9.27 -1.80 -1.11
CA TRP A 143 -9.46 -0.70 -0.17
C TRP A 143 -9.24 0.63 -0.86
N ILE A 144 -10.25 1.50 -0.77
CA ILE A 144 -10.23 2.88 -1.20
C ILE A 144 -10.22 3.75 0.06
N LEU A 145 -9.23 4.63 0.19
CA LEU A 145 -9.06 5.46 1.38
C LEU A 145 -9.62 6.87 1.18
N GLY A 146 -10.13 7.47 2.25
CA GLY A 146 -10.45 8.90 2.25
C GLY A 146 -9.18 9.77 2.27
N LEU A 147 -9.28 11.01 1.79
CA LEU A 147 -8.15 11.94 1.66
C LEU A 147 -7.35 12.21 2.95
N ARG A 148 -7.94 12.00 4.13
CA ARG A 148 -7.20 12.14 5.40
C ARG A 148 -5.98 11.22 5.51
N HIS A 149 -5.98 10.12 4.75
CA HIS A 149 -4.89 9.14 4.73
C HIS A 149 -3.85 9.48 3.64
N LEU A 150 -4.14 10.43 2.75
CA LEU A 150 -3.22 10.90 1.72
C LEU A 150 -2.28 11.95 2.30
N LEU A 151 -1.14 11.51 2.84
CA LEU A 151 -0.14 12.41 3.43
C LEU A 151 0.97 12.71 2.42
N ARG A 152 0.73 13.69 1.56
CA ARG A 152 1.74 14.18 0.61
C ARG A 152 2.73 15.08 1.33
N LYS A 153 4.03 14.87 1.10
CA LYS A 153 5.08 15.83 1.47
C LYS A 153 5.27 16.84 0.34
N LYS A 154 6.38 16.75 -0.39
CA LYS A 154 6.71 17.62 -1.52
C LYS A 154 6.96 16.76 -2.76
N ASN A 155 6.61 17.26 -3.93
CA ASN A 155 6.79 16.59 -5.21
C ASN A 155 6.11 15.20 -5.22
N ASN A 156 6.88 14.15 -5.51
CA ASN A 156 6.47 12.75 -5.60
C ASN A 156 6.79 11.96 -4.32
N ILE A 157 6.93 12.64 -3.18
CA ILE A 157 7.24 12.02 -1.88
C ILE A 157 5.99 11.98 -0.99
N PHE A 158 5.71 10.82 -0.44
CA PHE A 158 4.54 10.54 0.39
C PHE A 158 4.96 9.95 1.73
N ARG A 159 4.16 10.23 2.76
CA ARG A 159 4.22 9.53 4.05
C ARG A 159 3.08 8.52 4.10
N LEU A 160 3.40 7.25 4.23
CA LEU A 160 2.39 6.21 4.44
C LEU A 160 2.31 5.88 5.94
N ASN A 161 1.09 5.86 6.46
CA ASN A 161 0.80 5.36 7.80
C ASN A 161 0.47 3.86 7.74
N GLU A 162 0.33 3.21 8.89
CA GLU A 162 0.05 1.77 8.94
C GLU A 162 -1.24 1.38 8.19
N ILE A 163 -2.31 2.16 8.27
CA ILE A 163 -3.55 1.89 7.53
C ILE A 163 -3.27 1.88 6.02
N SER A 164 -2.57 2.90 5.51
CA SER A 164 -2.18 2.97 4.11
C SER A 164 -1.32 1.78 3.71
N LEU A 165 -0.34 1.36 4.51
CA LEU A 165 0.48 0.20 4.19
C LEU A 165 -0.35 -1.09 4.11
N ASN A 166 -1.25 -1.29 5.07
CA ASN A 166 -2.13 -2.48 5.11
C ASN A 166 -3.20 -2.47 4.01
N CYS A 167 -3.43 -1.35 3.30
CA CYS A 167 -4.35 -1.24 2.16
C CYS A 167 -3.62 -1.27 0.81
N MET A 168 -2.29 -1.38 0.82
CA MET A 168 -1.49 -1.38 -0.39
C MET A 168 -1.67 -2.71 -1.11
N ILE A 169 -1.96 -2.63 -2.41
CA ILE A 169 -2.08 -3.79 -3.28
C ILE A 169 -0.97 -3.78 -4.32
N GLU A 170 -0.59 -4.97 -4.75
CA GLU A 170 0.31 -5.15 -5.87
C GLU A 170 -0.51 -5.56 -7.09
N THR A 171 -0.45 -4.74 -8.14
CA THR A 171 -0.98 -5.12 -9.46
C THR A 171 0.20 -5.45 -10.37
N SER A 172 0.87 -4.41 -10.85
CA SER A 172 2.17 -4.47 -11.54
C SER A 172 3.25 -3.70 -10.81
N SER A 173 2.83 -2.75 -9.98
CA SER A 173 3.61 -2.06 -8.98
C SER A 173 2.73 -1.85 -7.75
N PHE A 174 3.33 -1.50 -6.62
CA PHE A 174 2.58 -1.19 -5.41
C PHE A 174 1.74 0.06 -5.61
N CYS A 175 0.45 -0.06 -5.31
CA CYS A 175 -0.55 0.98 -5.51
C CYS A 175 -1.43 1.17 -4.26
N LEU A 176 -1.95 2.39 -4.13
CA LEU A 176 -2.97 2.79 -3.17
C LEU A 176 -4.04 3.62 -3.86
N PHE A 177 -5.29 3.38 -3.48
CA PHE A 177 -6.45 4.04 -4.04
C PHE A 177 -7.11 4.92 -3.01
N PHE A 178 -7.50 6.11 -3.44
CA PHE A 178 -8.23 7.07 -2.64
C PHE A 178 -9.42 7.60 -3.44
N TYR A 179 -10.41 8.13 -2.73
CA TYR A 179 -11.52 8.86 -3.35
C TYR A 179 -11.78 10.17 -2.62
N ASP A 180 -11.99 11.23 -3.40
CA ASP A 180 -12.44 12.52 -2.89
C ASP A 180 -13.86 12.83 -3.39
N PRO A 181 -14.87 12.81 -2.48
CA PRO A 181 -16.24 13.14 -2.85
C PRO A 181 -16.45 14.63 -3.19
N HIS A 182 -15.55 15.53 -2.78
CA HIS A 182 -15.67 16.96 -3.07
C HIS A 182 -15.40 17.27 -4.55
N ILE A 183 -14.31 16.73 -5.09
CA ILE A 183 -13.95 16.90 -6.50
C ILE A 183 -14.42 15.74 -7.39
N LYS A 184 -15.12 14.75 -6.80
CA LYS A 184 -15.63 13.54 -7.47
C LYS A 184 -14.57 12.84 -8.33
N SER A 185 -13.44 12.54 -7.71
CA SER A 185 -12.31 11.92 -8.40
C SER A 185 -11.67 10.86 -7.55
N PHE A 186 -11.26 9.77 -8.20
CA PHE A 186 -10.31 8.85 -7.61
C PHE A 186 -8.92 9.46 -7.65
N ILE A 187 -8.09 9.10 -6.67
CA ILE A 187 -6.66 9.40 -6.68
C ILE A 187 -5.94 8.08 -6.52
N GLN A 188 -5.06 7.78 -7.47
CA GLN A 188 -4.20 6.62 -7.43
C GLN A 188 -2.79 7.07 -7.07
N LEU A 189 -2.22 6.49 -6.02
CA LEU A 189 -0.78 6.47 -5.84
C LEU A 189 -0.26 5.15 -6.40
N SER A 190 0.64 5.22 -7.37
CA SER A 190 1.19 4.05 -8.04
C SER A 190 2.72 4.09 -8.06
N SER A 191 3.33 2.97 -8.42
CA SER A 191 4.79 2.84 -8.49
C SER A 191 5.46 3.24 -7.16
N LEU A 192 4.84 2.82 -6.05
CA LEU A 192 5.31 3.15 -4.71
C LEU A 192 6.60 2.40 -4.39
N ILE A 193 7.66 3.15 -4.08
CA ILE A 193 8.96 2.60 -3.66
C ILE A 193 9.32 3.17 -2.29
N SER A 194 9.55 2.28 -1.32
CA SER A 194 9.89 2.65 0.06
C SER A 194 11.34 3.14 0.16
N PHE A 195 11.53 4.32 0.74
CA PHE A 195 12.84 4.80 1.24
C PHE A 195 13.01 4.48 2.73
N SER A 196 11.91 4.53 3.48
CA SER A 196 11.87 4.09 4.88
C SER A 196 10.52 3.50 5.26
N SER A 197 10.40 3.05 6.50
CA SER A 197 9.17 2.48 7.06
C SER A 197 7.91 3.32 6.83
N THR A 198 8.06 4.65 6.66
CA THR A 198 6.94 5.56 6.42
C THR A 198 7.11 6.47 5.20
N ILE A 199 8.28 6.52 4.56
CA ILE A 199 8.54 7.46 3.46
C ILE A 199 8.67 6.70 2.15
N TYR A 200 7.87 7.12 1.17
CA TYR A 200 7.76 6.50 -0.14
C TYR A 200 7.89 7.56 -1.23
N ILE A 201 8.45 7.17 -2.37
CA ILE A 201 8.24 7.90 -3.62
C ILE A 201 7.15 7.22 -4.44
N GLY A 202 6.45 7.97 -5.30
CA GLY A 202 5.44 7.39 -6.19
C GLY A 202 4.80 8.40 -7.13
N GLN A 203 4.02 7.90 -8.08
CA GLN A 203 3.24 8.71 -9.00
C GLN A 203 1.84 8.94 -8.43
N LEU A 204 1.35 10.19 -8.46
CA LEU A 204 -0.02 10.53 -8.12
C LEU A 204 -0.79 10.83 -9.40
N THR A 205 -1.87 10.09 -9.63
CA THR A 205 -2.79 10.29 -10.75
C THR A 205 -4.18 10.60 -10.23
N ILE A 206 -4.81 11.64 -10.76
CA ILE A 206 -6.20 11.99 -10.46
C ILE A 206 -7.07 11.51 -11.61
N LEU A 207 -8.12 10.77 -11.28
CA LEU A 207 -9.04 10.14 -12.23
C LEU A 207 -10.45 10.66 -11.95
N PRO A 208 -10.94 11.67 -12.68
CA PRO A 208 -12.29 12.19 -12.50
C PRO A 208 -13.35 11.13 -12.77
N LEU A 209 -14.35 11.01 -11.90
CA LEU A 209 -15.39 9.97 -11.97
C LEU A 209 -16.15 10.02 -13.31
N LYS A 210 -16.34 11.21 -13.88
CA LYS A 210 -17.01 11.40 -15.18
C LYS A 210 -16.17 10.96 -16.38
N ALA A 211 -14.85 10.91 -16.23
CA ALA A 211 -13.89 10.67 -17.32
C ALA A 211 -13.10 9.38 -17.14
N SER A 212 -13.48 8.52 -16.19
CA SER A 212 -12.81 7.26 -15.90
C SER A 212 -13.80 6.12 -15.76
N ASN A 213 -13.33 4.91 -16.02
CA ASN A 213 -13.98 3.64 -15.79
C ASN A 213 -13.17 2.80 -14.78
N PHE A 214 -13.71 1.66 -14.35
CA PHE A 214 -13.11 0.82 -13.34
C PHE A 214 -11.74 0.26 -13.75
N ILE A 215 -11.58 -0.06 -15.03
CA ILE A 215 -10.32 -0.55 -15.59
C ILE A 215 -9.23 0.53 -15.54
N ASP A 216 -9.61 1.82 -15.62
CA ASP A 216 -8.65 2.92 -15.51
C ASP A 216 -7.94 2.97 -14.15
N LEU A 217 -8.58 2.50 -13.07
CA LEU A 217 -7.92 2.36 -11.76
C LEU A 217 -6.77 1.34 -11.80
N GLY A 218 -6.88 0.32 -12.64
CA GLY A 218 -5.84 -0.69 -12.82
C GLY A 218 -4.69 -0.25 -13.73
N LYS A 219 -4.80 0.89 -14.42
CA LYS A 219 -3.78 1.34 -15.38
C LYS A 219 -2.46 1.64 -14.68
N LYS A 220 -1.37 1.30 -15.37
CA LYS A 220 -0.02 1.56 -14.88
C LYS A 220 0.31 3.03 -15.07
N HIS A 221 0.51 3.73 -13.96
CA HIS A 221 1.10 5.07 -13.95
C HIS A 221 2.46 5.01 -13.25
N GLN A 222 3.49 5.53 -13.91
CA GLN A 222 4.85 5.53 -13.38
C GLN A 222 5.43 6.94 -13.39
N LEU A 223 6.42 7.14 -12.53
CA LEU A 223 7.21 8.35 -12.52
C LEU A 223 7.99 8.48 -13.83
N SER A 224 8.18 9.71 -14.31
CA SER A 224 9.24 9.92 -15.30
C SER A 224 10.61 9.65 -14.67
N GLN A 225 11.59 9.27 -15.48
CA GLN A 225 12.96 9.03 -15.01
C GLN A 225 13.52 10.22 -14.22
N LYS A 226 13.28 11.44 -14.72
CA LYS A 226 13.69 12.68 -14.05
C LYS A 226 13.04 12.81 -12.66
N GLN A 227 11.72 12.65 -12.56
CA GLN A 227 11.01 12.76 -11.28
C GLN A 227 11.45 11.70 -10.27
N PHE A 228 11.72 10.48 -10.74
CA PHE A 228 12.21 9.39 -9.92
C PHE A 228 13.59 9.70 -9.32
N ILE A 229 14.56 10.05 -10.17
CA ILE A 229 15.93 10.39 -9.77
C ILE A 229 15.92 11.59 -8.82
N GLU A 230 15.23 12.68 -9.19
CA GLU A 230 15.15 13.88 -8.36
C GLU A 230 14.57 13.55 -6.97
N SER A 231 13.48 12.77 -6.91
CA SER A 231 12.83 12.46 -5.63
C SER A 231 13.70 11.58 -4.75
N TRP A 232 14.32 10.53 -5.32
CA TRP A 232 15.15 9.60 -4.56
C TRP A 232 16.46 10.23 -4.11
N CYS A 233 17.20 10.88 -5.01
CA CYS A 233 18.45 11.56 -4.69
C CYS A 233 18.23 12.67 -3.65
N ASN A 234 17.09 13.38 -3.68
CA ASN A 234 16.76 14.36 -2.66
C ASN A 234 16.53 13.73 -1.27
N LEU A 235 15.90 12.56 -1.19
CA LEU A 235 15.75 11.84 0.08
C LEU A 235 17.11 11.38 0.62
N LYS A 236 17.94 10.81 -0.25
CA LYS A 236 19.27 10.32 0.12
C LYS A 236 20.24 11.45 0.49
N ARG A 237 20.20 12.58 -0.22
CA ARG A 237 20.92 13.80 0.12
C ARG A 237 20.54 14.32 1.51
N LYS A 238 19.23 14.41 1.80
CA LYS A 238 18.76 14.80 3.14
C LYS A 238 19.26 13.86 4.22
N TYR A 239 19.24 12.55 3.97
CA TYR A 239 19.83 11.58 4.89
C TYR A 239 21.32 11.85 5.12
N ARG A 240 22.13 11.95 4.05
CA ARG A 240 23.58 12.17 4.15
C ARG A 240 23.93 13.44 4.94
N LEU A 241 23.20 14.53 4.74
CA LEU A 241 23.40 15.80 5.45
C LEU A 241 22.98 15.75 6.93
N SER A 242 21.96 14.94 7.26
CA SER A 242 21.42 14.83 8.63
C SER A 242 21.87 13.58 9.37
N GLN A 243 22.73 12.75 8.78
CA GLN A 243 23.09 11.45 9.33
C GLN A 243 23.69 11.54 10.73
N HIS A 244 24.42 12.62 11.06
CA HIS A 244 25.02 12.83 12.37
C HIS A 244 23.98 12.88 13.50
N LEU A 245 22.74 13.31 13.21
CA LEU A 245 21.63 13.36 14.16
C LEU A 245 20.99 11.98 14.44
N LEU A 246 21.20 10.99 13.55
CA LEU A 246 20.54 9.68 13.62
C LEU A 246 21.36 8.69 14.45
N ILE A 247 21.41 8.88 15.77
CA ILE A 247 22.25 8.05 16.68
C ILE A 247 21.49 6.94 17.43
N ASN A 248 20.18 6.82 17.23
CA ASN A 248 19.31 5.91 17.98
C ASN A 248 18.78 4.76 17.11
N GLY A 249 18.32 3.70 17.77
CA GLY A 249 17.71 2.53 17.11
C GLY A 249 18.69 1.82 16.16
N ASN A 250 18.17 1.28 15.06
CA ASN A 250 18.96 0.49 14.11
C ASN A 250 20.00 1.31 13.31
N PHE A 251 19.98 2.64 13.39
CA PHE A 251 21.07 3.47 12.86
C PHE A 251 22.36 3.38 13.69
N TYR A 252 22.25 3.10 14.99
CA TYR A 252 23.41 2.96 15.87
C TYR A 252 24.34 1.80 15.43
N PRO A 253 23.87 0.54 15.32
CA PRO A 253 24.73 -0.56 14.87
C PRO A 253 25.23 -0.36 13.43
N PHE A 254 24.43 0.27 12.56
CA PHE A 254 24.87 0.60 11.21
C PHE A 254 26.06 1.58 11.21
N LYS A 255 26.01 2.63 12.03
CA LYS A 255 27.11 3.58 12.18
C LYS A 255 28.36 2.95 12.79
N GLN A 256 28.21 2.01 13.72
CA GLN A 256 29.35 1.25 14.25
C GLN A 256 30.07 0.48 13.13
N LEU A 257 29.34 -0.11 12.18
CA LEU A 257 29.95 -0.77 11.02
C LEU A 257 30.68 0.22 10.11
N LEU A 258 30.11 1.40 9.83
CA LEU A 258 30.80 2.44 9.06
C LEU A 258 32.10 2.87 9.73
N TYR A 259 32.07 3.12 11.04
CA TYR A 259 33.24 3.54 11.82
C TYR A 259 34.31 2.45 11.86
N LYS A 260 33.92 1.20 12.15
CA LYS A 260 34.85 0.05 12.20
C LYS A 260 35.57 -0.20 10.87
N ASN A 261 34.92 0.11 9.75
CA ASN A 261 35.48 -0.06 8.41
C ASN A 261 36.15 1.21 7.87
N TYR A 262 36.30 2.27 8.69
CA TYR A 262 36.87 3.56 8.29
C TYR A 262 36.22 4.14 7.03
N ILE A 263 34.89 4.09 6.94
CA ILE A 263 34.11 4.58 5.80
C ILE A 263 33.63 6.01 6.12
N PRO A 264 34.29 7.07 5.60
CA PRO A 264 33.90 8.46 5.88
C PRO A 264 32.59 8.85 5.19
N TYR A 265 32.39 8.37 3.95
CA TYR A 265 31.21 8.63 3.15
C TYR A 265 30.58 7.30 2.74
N MET A 266 29.32 7.08 3.14
CA MET A 266 28.58 5.86 2.80
C MET A 266 28.51 5.68 1.27
N PRO A 267 28.89 4.52 0.72
CA PRO A 267 28.81 4.24 -0.71
C PRO A 267 27.41 4.45 -1.28
N GLY A 268 27.32 4.90 -2.54
CA GLY A 268 26.03 5.02 -3.24
C GLY A 268 25.29 3.68 -3.36
N LEU A 269 26.00 2.55 -3.27
CA LEU A 269 25.46 1.19 -3.32
C LEU A 269 24.58 0.82 -2.12
N ILE A 270 24.50 1.67 -1.09
CA ILE A 270 23.59 1.52 0.06
C ILE A 270 22.44 2.52 -0.09
N GLY A 271 21.19 2.08 0.15
CA GLY A 271 20.00 2.92 0.01
C GLY A 271 19.51 3.06 -1.44
N VAL A 272 19.63 1.99 -2.21
CA VAL A 272 19.16 1.84 -3.59
C VAL A 272 17.63 1.66 -3.60
N PRO A 273 16.90 2.24 -4.58
CA PRO A 273 15.48 1.98 -4.72
C PRO A 273 15.25 0.57 -5.28
N LEU A 274 14.49 -0.24 -4.54
CA LEU A 274 14.06 -1.58 -4.95
C LEU A 274 12.55 -1.70 -4.73
N LYS A 275 11.87 -2.47 -5.57
CA LYS A 275 10.44 -2.77 -5.43
C LYS A 275 10.14 -3.38 -4.07
N GLU A 276 11.01 -4.30 -3.64
CA GLU A 276 10.87 -5.06 -2.41
C GLU A 276 11.25 -4.26 -1.15
N ASN A 277 11.75 -3.01 -1.26
CA ASN A 277 12.10 -2.19 -0.10
C ASN A 277 10.94 -2.05 0.90
N CYS A 278 9.68 -2.12 0.43
CA CYS A 278 8.49 -2.03 1.27
C CYS A 278 8.21 -3.30 2.09
N LEU A 279 8.89 -4.42 1.84
CA LEU A 279 8.71 -5.67 2.59
C LEU A 279 9.09 -5.47 4.06
N LEU A 280 10.21 -4.79 4.31
CA LEU A 280 10.66 -4.46 5.67
C LEU A 280 10.06 -3.12 6.11
N HIS A 281 9.53 -3.09 7.33
CA HIS A 281 9.19 -1.86 8.04
C HIS A 281 10.47 -1.22 8.60
N GLU A 282 11.43 -0.90 7.72
CA GLU A 282 12.75 -0.39 8.08
C GLU A 282 13.25 0.60 7.02
N HIS A 283 14.24 1.41 7.37
CA HIS A 283 14.96 2.27 6.44
C HIS A 283 15.79 1.44 5.44
N CYS A 284 15.69 1.74 4.14
CA CYS A 284 16.41 0.97 3.11
C CYS A 284 17.93 1.02 3.29
N ILE A 285 18.45 2.19 3.68
CA ILE A 285 19.86 2.39 4.07
C ILE A 285 20.31 1.43 5.18
N ILE A 286 19.46 1.16 6.18
CA ILE A 286 19.84 0.30 7.29
C ILE A 286 19.97 -1.14 6.80
N TRP A 287 18.92 -1.73 6.25
CA TRP A 287 18.97 -3.15 5.93
C TRP A 287 19.96 -3.44 4.79
N GLN A 288 20.03 -2.58 3.76
CA GLN A 288 21.02 -2.72 2.68
C GLN A 288 22.43 -2.49 3.20
N GLY A 289 22.62 -1.49 4.06
CA GLY A 289 23.91 -1.16 4.64
C GLY A 289 24.45 -2.26 5.54
N MET A 290 23.58 -2.85 6.38
CA MET A 290 23.95 -4.00 7.22
C MET A 290 24.36 -5.20 6.36
N LEU A 291 23.61 -5.51 5.29
CA LEU A 291 23.98 -6.59 4.37
C LEU A 291 25.29 -6.31 3.63
N TYR A 292 25.43 -5.10 3.06
CA TYR A 292 26.61 -4.70 2.31
C TYR A 292 27.87 -4.74 3.18
N LEU A 293 27.84 -4.10 4.35
CA LEU A 293 29.00 -4.00 5.24
C LEU A 293 29.35 -5.31 5.96
N THR A 294 28.41 -6.24 6.08
CA THR A 294 28.65 -7.54 6.73
C THR A 294 29.12 -8.61 5.74
N PHE A 295 28.54 -8.67 4.54
CA PHE A 295 28.74 -9.81 3.63
C PHE A 295 29.51 -9.47 2.34
N ILE A 296 29.50 -8.21 1.90
CA ILE A 296 30.04 -7.82 0.59
C ILE A 296 31.29 -6.95 0.72
N TYR A 297 31.29 -5.99 1.65
CA TYR A 297 32.42 -5.11 1.89
C TYR A 297 33.64 -5.87 2.44
N PRO A 298 33.54 -6.79 3.41
CA PRO A 298 34.74 -7.44 3.96
C PRO A 298 35.42 -8.44 3.02
N LYS A 299 34.83 -8.74 1.86
CA LYS A 299 35.31 -9.76 0.92
C LYS A 299 36.35 -9.20 -0.03
N ASN A 300 37.43 -9.94 -0.22
CA ASN A 300 38.42 -9.65 -1.26
C ASN A 300 37.92 -10.06 -2.64
N ARG A 301 38.56 -9.54 -3.69
CA ARG A 301 38.29 -9.96 -5.06
C ARG A 301 38.36 -11.49 -5.23
N ASN A 302 37.38 -12.04 -5.94
CA ASN A 302 37.15 -13.48 -6.18
C ASN A 302 36.70 -14.30 -4.96
N GLU A 303 36.60 -13.71 -3.77
CA GLU A 303 36.01 -14.42 -2.63
C GLU A 303 34.51 -14.64 -2.80
N GLU A 304 34.05 -15.76 -2.25
CA GLU A 304 32.66 -16.19 -2.30
C GLU A 304 31.81 -15.46 -1.26
N ILE A 305 30.61 -15.05 -1.70
CA ILE A 305 29.55 -14.44 -0.90
C ILE A 305 28.44 -15.48 -0.78
N CYS A 306 28.16 -15.92 0.46
CA CYS A 306 27.11 -16.91 0.72
C CYS A 306 25.73 -16.23 0.78
N PHE A 307 24.87 -16.54 -0.18
CA PHE A 307 23.50 -16.03 -0.22
C PHE A 307 22.67 -16.47 1.00
N ASN A 308 22.84 -17.72 1.42
CA ASN A 308 22.07 -18.29 2.54
C ASN A 308 22.42 -17.61 3.87
N ASP A 309 23.68 -17.19 4.07
CA ASP A 309 24.09 -16.46 5.28
C ASP A 309 23.38 -15.09 5.35
N MET A 310 23.22 -14.42 4.19
CA MET A 310 22.48 -13.16 4.11
C MET A 310 21.00 -13.37 4.45
N VAL A 311 20.37 -14.43 3.93
CA VAL A 311 18.97 -14.79 4.24
C VAL A 311 18.81 -15.07 5.73
N CYS A 312 19.67 -15.91 6.31
CA CYS A 312 19.66 -16.24 7.73
C CYS A 312 19.85 -15.00 8.60
N PHE A 313 20.72 -14.07 8.19
CA PHE A 313 20.91 -12.81 8.90
C PHE A 313 19.63 -11.95 8.93
N VAL A 314 18.96 -11.77 7.78
CA VAL A 314 17.71 -11.00 7.73
C VAL A 314 16.62 -11.68 8.56
N GLN A 315 16.49 -13.01 8.44
CA GLN A 315 15.51 -13.78 9.21
C GLN A 315 15.75 -13.65 10.72
N ASN A 316 16.99 -13.78 11.17
CA ASN A 316 17.37 -13.60 12.57
C ASN A 316 17.02 -12.18 13.09
N LYS A 317 17.21 -11.14 12.27
CA LYS A 317 16.80 -9.76 12.64
C LYS A 317 15.29 -9.63 12.80
N ILE A 318 14.51 -10.35 12.00
CA ILE A 318 13.05 -10.38 12.10
C ILE A 318 12.60 -11.16 13.34
N ASP A 319 13.13 -12.37 13.53
CA ASP A 319 12.75 -13.25 14.64
C ASP A 319 13.06 -12.65 16.00
N ASN A 320 14.18 -11.93 16.12
CA ASN A 320 14.56 -11.21 17.33
C ASN A 320 13.88 -9.83 17.48
N GLY A 321 12.89 -9.51 16.63
CA GLY A 321 12.10 -8.28 16.69
C GLY A 321 12.89 -6.99 16.38
N CYS A 322 14.13 -7.11 15.90
CA CYS A 322 14.95 -5.95 15.51
C CYS A 322 14.37 -5.27 14.27
N TRP A 323 13.88 -6.08 13.32
CA TRP A 323 13.18 -5.65 12.11
C TRP A 323 11.76 -6.21 12.09
N LYS A 324 10.84 -5.47 11.49
CA LYS A 324 9.45 -5.90 11.30
C LYS A 324 9.16 -6.04 9.81
N VAL A 325 8.28 -6.97 9.46
CA VAL A 325 7.79 -7.17 8.09
C VAL A 325 6.44 -6.46 7.95
N ASN A 326 6.25 -5.70 6.87
CA ASN A 326 4.97 -5.09 6.58
C ASN A 326 3.96 -6.16 6.14
N VAL A 327 2.74 -6.08 6.67
CA VAL A 327 1.62 -6.92 6.20
C VAL A 327 1.00 -6.22 4.99
N LEU A 328 1.11 -6.84 3.82
CA LEU A 328 0.64 -6.32 2.54
C LEU A 328 -0.49 -7.22 2.01
N GLN A 329 -1.54 -6.67 1.42
CA GLN A 329 -2.80 -7.40 1.18
C GLN A 329 -2.68 -8.52 0.16
N VAL A 330 -1.86 -8.33 -0.88
CA VAL A 330 -1.85 -9.18 -2.08
C VAL A 330 -0.47 -9.75 -2.38
N ILE A 331 0.47 -9.69 -1.44
CA ILE A 331 1.75 -10.39 -1.62
C ILE A 331 1.57 -11.85 -1.19
N ASN A 332 1.00 -12.65 -2.08
CA ASN A 332 1.61 -13.94 -2.30
C ASN A 332 2.85 -13.64 -3.19
N HIS A 333 4.02 -14.17 -2.86
CA HIS A 333 5.24 -14.26 -3.69
C HIS A 333 6.46 -13.36 -3.41
N VAL A 334 6.39 -12.19 -2.75
CA VAL A 334 7.64 -11.47 -2.39
C VAL A 334 8.20 -12.00 -1.07
N THR A 335 9.36 -12.65 -1.15
CA THR A 335 10.07 -13.26 -0.03
C THR A 335 11.29 -12.44 0.39
N ILE A 336 11.90 -12.81 1.52
CA ILE A 336 13.21 -12.29 1.93
C ILE A 336 14.28 -12.62 0.86
N CYS A 337 14.15 -13.78 0.19
CA CYS A 337 15.05 -14.15 -0.90
C CYS A 337 14.92 -13.16 -2.07
N ASP A 338 13.72 -12.72 -2.42
CA ASP A 338 13.49 -11.74 -3.48
C ASP A 338 14.08 -10.37 -3.11
N LEU A 339 13.88 -9.93 -1.86
CA LEU A 339 14.46 -8.69 -1.33
C LEU A 339 15.99 -8.68 -1.51
N ILE A 340 16.67 -9.76 -1.10
CA ILE A 340 18.12 -9.88 -1.19
C ILE A 340 18.55 -10.02 -2.66
N ASN A 341 17.86 -10.84 -3.45
CA ASN A 341 18.17 -11.04 -4.87
C ASN A 341 18.04 -9.76 -5.70
N SER A 342 17.04 -8.92 -5.44
CA SER A 342 16.90 -7.61 -6.07
C SER A 342 18.07 -6.71 -5.74
N TYR A 343 18.51 -6.71 -4.47
CA TYR A 343 19.69 -5.92 -4.07
C TYR A 343 20.97 -6.42 -4.75
N LEU A 344 21.21 -7.74 -4.74
CA LEU A 344 22.37 -8.34 -5.41
C LEU A 344 22.35 -8.09 -6.92
N THR A 345 21.17 -8.08 -7.54
CA THR A 345 21.04 -7.77 -8.98
C THR A 345 21.52 -6.36 -9.30
N VAL A 346 21.28 -5.38 -8.42
CA VAL A 346 21.85 -4.03 -8.60
C VAL A 346 23.36 -4.06 -8.47
N LEU A 347 23.89 -4.73 -7.45
CA LEU A 347 25.34 -4.85 -7.27
C LEU A 347 26.04 -5.53 -8.46
N GLU A 348 25.39 -6.52 -9.06
CA GLU A 348 25.83 -7.19 -10.29
C GLU A 348 25.86 -6.24 -11.49
N HIS A 349 24.85 -5.36 -11.66
CA HIS A 349 24.87 -4.34 -12.72
C HIS A 349 26.03 -3.34 -12.58
N PHE A 350 26.42 -3.04 -11.34
CA PHE A 350 27.58 -2.18 -11.04
C PHE A 350 28.90 -2.95 -11.04
N GLY A 351 28.91 -4.23 -11.41
CA GLY A 351 30.12 -5.06 -11.46
C GLY A 351 30.75 -5.32 -10.10
N ILE A 352 30.01 -5.11 -9.00
CA ILE A 352 30.52 -5.34 -7.64
C ILE A 352 30.61 -6.84 -7.36
N ILE A 353 29.65 -7.58 -7.88
CA ILE A 353 29.57 -9.04 -7.78
C ILE A 353 29.30 -9.67 -9.14
N ARG A 354 29.49 -10.98 -9.24
CA ARG A 354 29.10 -11.80 -10.39
C ARG A 354 28.48 -13.10 -9.91
N ARG A 355 27.35 -13.50 -10.49
CA ARG A 355 26.79 -14.85 -10.34
C ARG A 355 27.46 -15.81 -11.33
N GLU A 356 28.05 -16.88 -10.84
CA GLU A 356 28.63 -17.95 -11.66
C GLU A 356 27.55 -18.96 -12.08
N LYS A 357 27.84 -19.75 -13.13
CA LYS A 357 26.89 -20.75 -13.69
C LYS A 357 26.45 -21.81 -12.67
N ASN A 358 27.26 -22.06 -11.65
CA ASN A 358 26.97 -23.00 -10.55
C ASN A 358 26.17 -22.35 -9.40
N GLY A 359 25.71 -21.11 -9.55
CA GLY A 359 24.95 -20.38 -8.54
C GLY A 359 25.80 -19.64 -7.51
N LYS A 360 27.13 -19.79 -7.52
CA LYS A 360 28.03 -19.08 -6.60
C LYS A 360 28.07 -17.60 -6.90
N ILE A 361 28.22 -16.78 -5.86
CA ILE A 361 28.33 -15.33 -5.97
C ILE A 361 29.75 -14.94 -5.57
N LYS A 362 30.47 -14.24 -6.44
CA LYS A 362 31.83 -13.76 -6.16
C LYS A 362 31.91 -12.26 -6.16
N LYS A 363 32.73 -11.70 -5.26
CA LYS A 363 33.15 -10.30 -5.29
C LYS A 363 34.07 -10.08 -6.49
N MET A 364 33.86 -9.01 -7.25
CA MET A 364 34.59 -8.78 -8.51
C MET A 364 35.60 -7.63 -8.45
N VAL A 365 35.38 -6.67 -7.54
CA VAL A 365 36.19 -5.46 -7.38
C VAL A 365 36.59 -5.30 -5.92
N ASP A 366 37.70 -4.60 -5.68
CA ASP A 366 38.06 -4.18 -4.33
C ASP A 366 37.12 -3.04 -3.87
N ASN A 367 37.12 -2.75 -2.57
CA ASN A 367 36.24 -1.72 -2.04
C ASN A 367 36.70 -0.33 -2.50
N SER A 368 35.76 0.42 -3.07
CA SER A 368 35.88 1.86 -3.32
C SER A 368 34.84 2.59 -2.48
N ASN A 369 35.28 3.59 -1.72
CA ASN A 369 34.39 4.51 -1.04
C ASN A 369 34.48 5.88 -1.72
N PRO A 370 33.39 6.65 -1.79
CA PRO A 370 33.46 8.03 -2.22
C PRO A 370 34.39 8.83 -1.31
N ASN A 371 35.22 9.70 -1.89
CA ASN A 371 36.20 10.53 -1.21
C ASN A 371 35.63 11.87 -0.75
N SER A 372 34.46 12.25 -1.27
CA SER A 372 33.74 13.46 -0.88
C SER A 372 32.23 13.25 -0.88
N LEU A 373 31.52 14.22 -0.32
CA LEU A 373 30.06 14.22 -0.35
C LEU A 373 29.53 14.42 -1.78
N GLU A 374 30.21 15.21 -2.59
CA GLU A 374 29.90 15.44 -4.01
C GLU A 374 30.03 14.15 -4.81
N GLU A 375 31.12 13.38 -4.61
CA GLU A 375 31.30 12.09 -5.25
C GLU A 375 30.17 11.12 -4.87
N ALA A 376 29.80 11.08 -3.58
CA ALA A 376 28.69 10.26 -3.12
C ALA A 376 27.34 10.67 -3.73
N PHE A 377 27.11 11.96 -3.99
CA PHE A 377 25.90 12.42 -4.70
C PHE A 377 25.89 12.01 -6.18
N ILE A 378 27.05 12.05 -6.84
CA ILE A 378 27.20 11.60 -8.23
C ILE A 378 26.95 10.08 -8.33
N GLU A 379 27.48 9.30 -7.39
CA GLU A 379 27.20 7.87 -7.29
C GLU A 379 25.70 7.60 -7.09
N ASP A 380 25.04 8.33 -6.19
CA ASP A 380 23.61 8.19 -5.92
C ASP A 380 22.77 8.38 -7.19
N GLU A 381 23.10 9.38 -8.00
CA GLU A 381 22.40 9.67 -9.24
C GLU A 381 22.59 8.57 -10.29
N LYS A 382 23.82 8.11 -10.52
CA LYS A 382 24.12 6.99 -11.43
C LYS A 382 23.37 5.71 -11.02
N ILE A 383 23.33 5.43 -9.72
CA ILE A 383 22.63 4.27 -9.17
C ILE A 383 21.11 4.41 -9.34
N CYS A 384 20.55 5.60 -9.13
CA CYS A 384 19.13 5.83 -9.38
C CYS A 384 18.75 5.68 -10.85
N GLN A 385 19.62 6.09 -11.78
CA GLN A 385 19.41 5.90 -13.22
C GLN A 385 19.27 4.41 -13.56
N ILE A 386 20.24 3.59 -13.14
CA ILE A 386 20.20 2.14 -13.38
C ILE A 386 19.02 1.48 -12.67
N ALA A 387 18.75 1.84 -11.42
CA ALA A 387 17.62 1.29 -10.68
C ALA A 387 16.27 1.61 -11.34
N TYR A 388 16.12 2.80 -11.92
CA TYR A 388 14.92 3.15 -12.71
C TYR A 388 14.74 2.21 -13.91
N LEU A 389 15.82 1.91 -14.65
CA LEU A 389 15.77 0.99 -15.79
C LEU A 389 15.35 -0.42 -15.33
N ILE A 390 15.92 -0.91 -14.23
CA ILE A 390 15.59 -2.23 -13.66
C ILE A 390 14.12 -2.30 -13.24
N LEU A 391 13.60 -1.24 -12.60
CA LEU A 391 12.24 -1.22 -12.05
C LEU A 391 11.14 -1.02 -13.11
N PHE A 392 11.39 -0.19 -14.13
CA PHE A 392 10.33 0.29 -15.02
C PHE A 392 10.56 -0.02 -16.51
N GLN A 393 11.74 -0.51 -16.90
CA GLN A 393 12.07 -0.76 -18.31
C GLN A 393 12.50 -2.21 -18.61
N LYS A 394 12.59 -3.09 -17.61
CA LYS A 394 12.72 -4.52 -17.89
C LYS A 394 11.42 -5.04 -18.54
N LYS A 395 11.55 -5.42 -19.80
CA LYS A 395 10.58 -6.21 -20.58
C LYS A 395 10.77 -7.69 -20.29
#